data_AF-A0A8J5K3R9-F1
#
_entry.id   AF-A0A8J5K3R9-F1
#
_cell.length_a   1.000
_cell.length_b   1.000
_cell.length_c   1.000
_cell.angle_alpha   90.00
_cell.angle_beta   90.00
_cell.angle_gamma   90.00
#
_symmetry.space_group_name_H-M   'P 1'
#
loop_
_entity.id
_entity.type
_entity.pdbx_description
1 polymer ?
#
loop_
_entity_poly.entity_id
_entity_poly.type
_entity_poly.pdbx_seq_one_letter_code
_entity_poly.pdbx_strand_id
1 'polypeptide(L)'
;MREEFPPVCVIRPYRKGDEVTIQEIMTEATMETVGEFFWAAVMSEVFPQVALLAIAVSFIGLGIPFYFCLFGIPVAIIIIYVAMELHEDLNNITRIYMQYPDTGFWVAEVLEVSEANELNMLMNKTKKVEYEFLTEAQLEAKDIDLEGQRRHIVGTVAITKSLRGGSKAWLRRMAVKKMYRRRGIAMGLLDEVIQFCTDRCYEEIELITTECHYKARELYYKRGFEARHTYFKYYLNVQQPMYLFSLPLKPPEAELSEISAS
;
A
#
# COMPACT_ATOMS: atom_id res chain seq x y z
N MET A 1 12.59 38.38 -2.74
CA MET A 1 12.20 37.18 -3.50
C MET A 1 12.50 36.00 -2.61
N ARG A 2 11.48 35.30 -2.07
CA ARG A 2 11.71 34.02 -1.41
C ARG A 2 12.00 33.02 -2.51
N GLU A 3 13.13 32.34 -2.45
CA GLU A 3 13.44 31.26 -3.39
C GLU A 3 12.33 30.20 -3.25
N GLU A 4 11.59 29.94 -4.33
CA GLU A 4 10.64 28.82 -4.38
C GLU A 4 11.47 27.54 -4.36
N PHE A 5 11.67 26.97 -3.18
CA PHE A 5 12.29 25.65 -3.07
C PHE A 5 11.40 24.63 -3.79
N PRO A 6 11.98 23.75 -4.63
CA PRO A 6 11.22 22.66 -5.19
C PRO A 6 10.68 21.81 -4.05
N PRO A 7 9.48 21.25 -4.18
CA PRO A 7 8.92 20.45 -3.10
C PRO A 7 9.79 19.21 -2.88
N VAL A 8 10.02 18.90 -1.61
CA VAL A 8 10.96 17.86 -1.20
C VAL A 8 10.17 16.66 -0.69
N CYS A 9 10.57 15.46 -1.10
CA CYS A 9 10.09 14.21 -0.51
C CYS A 9 11.20 13.58 0.33
N VAL A 10 10.93 13.43 1.62
CA VAL A 10 11.84 12.82 2.58
C VAL A 10 11.34 11.43 2.93
N ILE A 11 12.21 10.43 2.79
CA ILE A 11 11.91 9.09 3.28
C ILE A 11 12.53 8.95 4.65
N ARG A 12 11.72 8.55 5.62
CA ARG A 12 12.14 8.42 7.01
C ARG A 12 11.51 7.22 7.69
N PRO A 13 12.14 6.69 8.76
CA PRO A 13 11.48 5.72 9.62
C PRO A 13 10.22 6.30 10.27
N TYR A 14 9.30 5.40 10.59
CA TYR A 14 8.09 5.69 11.35
C TYR A 14 8.36 6.36 12.69
N ARG A 15 7.47 7.28 13.11
CA ARG A 15 7.48 7.90 14.43
C ARG A 15 6.12 7.76 15.12
N LYS A 16 6.12 7.75 16.46
CA LYS A 16 4.86 7.79 17.25
C LYS A 16 4.15 9.11 16.97
N GLY A 17 2.90 9.04 16.53
CA GLY A 17 2.12 10.17 16.01
C GLY A 17 1.75 10.03 14.53
N ASP A 18 2.46 9.18 13.76
CA ASP A 18 2.16 8.94 12.35
C ASP A 18 0.94 8.02 12.15
N GLU A 19 0.41 7.39 13.21
CA GLU A 19 -0.61 6.32 13.14
C GLU A 19 -1.84 6.72 12.34
N VAL A 20 -2.41 7.90 12.65
CA VAL A 20 -3.68 8.35 12.07
C VAL A 20 -3.53 8.59 10.57
N THR A 21 -2.42 9.22 10.15
CA THR A 21 -2.16 9.50 8.73
C THR A 21 -1.88 8.22 7.95
N ILE A 22 -1.16 7.26 8.54
CA ILE A 22 -0.90 5.95 7.92
C ILE A 22 -2.21 5.18 7.74
N GLN A 23 -3.08 5.18 8.75
CA GLN A 23 -4.39 4.56 8.66
C GLN A 23 -5.21 5.18 7.52
N GLU A 24 -5.23 6.51 7.41
CA GLU A 24 -5.91 7.20 6.31
C GLU A 24 -5.38 6.77 4.93
N ILE A 25 -4.05 6.73 4.75
CA ILE A 25 -3.42 6.31 3.48
C ILE A 25 -3.79 4.88 3.13
N MET A 26 -3.73 3.98 4.11
CA MET A 26 -4.04 2.58 3.90
C MET A 26 -5.52 2.38 3.62
N THR A 27 -6.41 3.04 4.35
CA THR A 27 -7.86 3.01 4.08
C THR A 27 -8.16 3.53 2.68
N GLU A 28 -7.55 4.64 2.24
CA GLU A 28 -7.70 5.13 0.86
C GLU A 28 -7.27 4.06 -0.16
N ALA A 29 -6.11 3.42 0.05
CA ALA A 29 -5.61 2.37 -0.84
C ALA A 29 -6.48 1.11 -0.85
N THR A 30 -6.93 0.66 0.32
CA THR A 30 -7.86 -0.48 0.48
C THR A 30 -9.17 -0.18 -0.23
N MET A 31 -9.70 1.03 -0.08
CA MET A 31 -10.96 1.46 -0.69
C MET A 31 -10.94 1.46 -2.21
N GLU A 32 -9.81 1.86 -2.81
CA GLU A 32 -9.64 1.77 -4.27
C GLU A 32 -9.73 0.32 -4.75
N THR A 33 -9.11 -0.62 -4.02
CA THR A 33 -9.07 -2.04 -4.35
C THR A 33 -10.40 -2.75 -4.06
N VAL A 34 -11.02 -2.44 -2.92
CA VAL A 34 -12.34 -2.95 -2.53
C VAL A 34 -13.37 -2.54 -3.56
N GLY A 35 -13.33 -1.32 -4.10
CA GLY A 35 -14.27 -0.88 -5.14
C GLY A 35 -14.28 -1.78 -6.37
N GLU A 36 -13.10 -2.20 -6.86
CA GLU A 36 -12.99 -3.12 -8.01
C GLU A 36 -13.52 -4.52 -7.67
N PHE A 37 -13.17 -5.05 -6.49
CA PHE A 37 -13.62 -6.37 -6.06
C PHE A 37 -15.10 -6.42 -5.71
N PHE A 38 -15.64 -5.34 -5.13
CA PHE A 38 -17.01 -5.25 -4.66
C PHE A 38 -17.97 -5.35 -5.83
N TRP A 39 -17.73 -4.60 -6.90
CA TRP A 39 -18.57 -4.71 -8.10
C TRP A 39 -18.44 -6.06 -8.79
N ALA A 40 -17.23 -6.65 -8.82
CA ALA A 40 -17.04 -8.00 -9.32
C ALA A 40 -17.81 -9.05 -8.50
N ALA A 41 -17.88 -8.89 -7.18
CA ALA A 41 -18.64 -9.77 -6.28
C ALA A 41 -20.16 -9.56 -6.40
N VAL A 42 -20.63 -8.31 -6.47
CA VAL A 42 -22.06 -7.98 -6.63
C VAL A 42 -22.58 -8.44 -8.00
N MET A 43 -21.78 -8.30 -9.06
CA MET A 43 -22.12 -8.77 -10.41
C MET A 43 -21.74 -10.22 -10.65
N SER A 44 -21.25 -10.94 -9.63
CA SER A 44 -21.00 -12.38 -9.75
C SER A 44 -22.32 -13.12 -10.00
N GLU A 45 -22.27 -14.25 -10.70
CA GLU A 45 -23.46 -15.04 -11.02
C GLU A 45 -24.23 -15.50 -9.76
N VAL A 46 -23.51 -15.71 -8.65
CA VAL A 46 -24.06 -16.23 -7.40
C VAL A 46 -24.86 -15.18 -6.62
N PHE A 47 -24.42 -13.92 -6.62
CA PHE A 47 -25.05 -12.89 -5.78
C PHE A 47 -26.52 -12.60 -6.18
N PRO A 48 -26.86 -12.33 -7.45
CA PRO A 48 -28.24 -12.14 -7.88
C PRO A 48 -29.10 -13.39 -7.66
N GLN A 49 -28.53 -14.59 -7.81
CA GLN A 49 -29.25 -15.85 -7.58
C GLN A 49 -29.63 -16.02 -6.10
N VAL A 50 -28.68 -15.79 -5.19
CA VAL A 50 -28.93 -15.86 -3.74
C VAL A 50 -29.91 -14.77 -3.31
N ALA A 51 -29.75 -13.54 -3.82
CA ALA A 51 -30.67 -12.44 -3.55
C ALA A 51 -32.10 -12.77 -4.03
N LEU A 52 -32.26 -13.29 -5.25
CA LEU A 52 -33.56 -13.69 -5.80
C LEU A 52 -34.20 -14.82 -4.99
N LEU A 53 -33.40 -15.83 -4.59
CA LEU A 53 -33.87 -16.94 -3.76
C LEU A 53 -34.30 -16.44 -2.37
N ALA A 54 -33.53 -15.56 -1.74
CA ALA A 54 -33.87 -14.99 -0.44
C ALA A 54 -35.16 -14.17 -0.49
N ILE A 55 -35.37 -13.41 -1.57
CA ILE A 55 -36.62 -12.68 -1.83
C ILE A 55 -37.78 -13.66 -1.99
N ALA A 56 -37.61 -14.73 -2.79
CA ALA A 56 -38.66 -15.73 -3.00
C ALA A 56 -39.05 -16.45 -1.71
N VAL A 57 -38.06 -16.87 -0.90
CA VAL A 57 -38.30 -17.53 0.40
C VAL A 57 -39.00 -16.58 1.38
N SER A 58 -38.58 -15.31 1.43
CA SER A 58 -39.17 -14.31 2.34
C SER A 58 -40.61 -13.95 1.95
N PHE A 59 -40.88 -13.80 0.65
CA PHE A 59 -42.20 -13.45 0.14
C PHE A 59 -43.19 -14.62 0.24
N ILE A 60 -42.77 -15.81 -0.20
CA ILE A 60 -43.66 -16.99 -0.27
C ILE A 60 -43.74 -17.71 1.08
N GLY A 61 -42.62 -17.87 1.78
CA GLY A 61 -42.54 -18.65 3.01
C GLY A 61 -42.95 -17.88 4.26
N LEU A 62 -42.55 -16.60 4.38
CA LEU A 62 -42.80 -15.77 5.55
C LEU A 62 -43.93 -14.74 5.35
N GLY A 63 -44.46 -14.61 4.12
CA GLY A 63 -45.52 -13.64 3.79
C GLY A 63 -45.09 -12.18 3.91
N ILE A 64 -43.77 -11.89 3.87
CA ILE A 64 -43.26 -10.54 3.98
C ILE A 64 -43.61 -9.76 2.70
N PRO A 65 -44.20 -8.56 2.80
CA PRO A 65 -44.51 -7.75 1.63
C PRO A 65 -43.28 -7.47 0.75
N PHE A 66 -43.45 -7.56 -0.57
CA PHE A 66 -42.37 -7.48 -1.56
C PHE A 66 -41.47 -6.24 -1.40
N TYR A 67 -42.02 -5.08 -1.00
CA TYR A 67 -41.25 -3.86 -0.81
C TYR A 67 -40.19 -3.99 0.30
N PHE A 68 -40.47 -4.71 1.39
CA PHE A 68 -39.48 -4.96 2.44
C PHE A 68 -38.37 -5.91 1.98
N CYS A 69 -38.69 -6.87 1.11
CA CYS A 69 -37.69 -7.75 0.50
C CYS A 69 -36.71 -6.97 -0.39
N LEU A 70 -37.18 -5.93 -1.09
CA LEU A 70 -36.33 -5.05 -1.89
C LEU A 70 -35.35 -4.23 -1.04
N PHE A 71 -35.75 -3.78 0.16
CA PHE A 71 -34.84 -3.12 1.10
C PHE A 71 -33.72 -4.06 1.62
N GLY A 72 -33.93 -5.37 1.57
CA GLY A 72 -32.93 -6.36 1.92
C GLY A 72 -31.72 -6.36 0.98
N ILE A 73 -31.88 -5.98 -0.29
CA ILE A 73 -30.77 -5.94 -1.26
C ILE A 73 -29.74 -4.86 -0.87
N PRO A 74 -30.11 -3.58 -0.66
CA PRO A 74 -29.18 -2.57 -0.15
C PRO A 74 -28.49 -2.98 1.16
N VAL A 75 -29.23 -3.59 2.10
CA VAL A 75 -28.65 -4.06 3.37
C VAL A 75 -27.62 -5.16 3.15
N ALA A 76 -27.90 -6.14 2.29
CA ALA A 76 -26.96 -7.20 1.94
C ALA A 76 -25.71 -6.64 1.24
N ILE A 77 -25.89 -5.64 0.36
CA ILE A 77 -24.79 -4.94 -0.30
C ILE A 77 -23.89 -4.24 0.74
N ILE A 78 -24.48 -3.54 1.71
CA ILE A 78 -23.74 -2.91 2.81
C ILE A 78 -23.01 -3.96 3.66
N ILE A 79 -23.65 -5.09 3.99
CA ILE A 79 -23.03 -6.18 4.75
C ILE A 79 -21.82 -6.76 3.99
N ILE A 80 -21.94 -6.97 2.68
CA ILE A 80 -20.83 -7.46 1.85
C ILE A 80 -19.67 -6.45 1.83
N TYR A 81 -19.99 -5.17 1.66
CA TYR A 81 -19.00 -4.09 1.70
C TYR A 81 -18.25 -4.07 3.04
N VAL A 82 -18.98 -4.09 4.16
CA VAL A 82 -18.40 -4.11 5.52
C VAL A 82 -17.60 -5.40 5.75
N ALA A 83 -18.07 -6.55 5.27
CA ALA A 83 -17.37 -7.82 5.40
C ALA A 83 -16.06 -7.86 4.59
N MET A 84 -16.03 -7.21 3.41
CA MET A 84 -14.81 -7.04 2.62
C MET A 84 -13.83 -6.07 3.29
N GLU A 85 -14.33 -4.96 3.82
CA GLU A 85 -13.53 -3.98 4.57
C GLU A 85 -12.94 -4.62 5.84
N LEU A 86 -13.72 -5.45 6.55
CA LEU A 86 -13.27 -6.20 7.73
C LEU A 86 -12.24 -7.29 7.41
N HIS A 87 -12.19 -7.79 6.16
CA HIS A 87 -11.20 -8.80 5.78
C HIS A 87 -9.77 -8.23 5.74
N GLU A 88 -9.61 -6.93 5.55
CA GLU A 88 -8.35 -6.24 5.78
C GLU A 88 -8.34 -5.65 7.19
N ASP A 89 -8.21 -6.51 8.20
CA ASP A 89 -8.09 -6.07 9.58
C ASP A 89 -6.79 -5.26 9.76
N LEU A 90 -6.93 -3.96 9.52
CA LEU A 90 -5.90 -2.92 9.50
C LEU A 90 -5.57 -2.45 10.92
N ASN A 91 -6.30 -2.95 11.92
CA ASN A 91 -6.27 -2.48 13.31
C ASN A 91 -5.04 -2.93 14.11
N ASN A 92 -4.16 -3.77 13.56
CA ASN A 92 -2.97 -4.29 14.27
C ASN A 92 -1.62 -3.86 13.66
N ILE A 93 -1.61 -2.85 12.77
CA ILE A 93 -0.39 -2.38 12.07
C ILE A 93 0.71 -1.94 13.04
N THR A 94 0.36 -1.33 14.17
CA THR A 94 1.41 -0.79 15.06
C THR A 94 2.08 -1.88 15.89
N ARG A 95 1.37 -2.97 16.23
CA ARG A 95 1.88 -3.98 17.17
C ARG A 95 2.72 -5.08 16.52
N ILE A 96 2.40 -5.47 15.28
CA ILE A 96 3.06 -6.60 14.61
C ILE A 96 4.39 -6.18 13.93
N TYR A 97 4.50 -4.92 13.51
CA TYR A 97 5.58 -4.46 12.62
C TYR A 97 6.74 -3.77 13.35
N MET A 98 6.68 -3.66 14.68
CA MET A 98 7.69 -3.02 15.53
C MET A 98 8.15 -3.90 16.69
N GLN A 99 7.72 -5.16 16.72
CA GLN A 99 8.03 -6.05 17.85
C GLN A 99 9.43 -6.68 17.76
N TYR A 100 10.02 -6.75 16.55
CA TYR A 100 11.29 -7.41 16.33
C TYR A 100 12.33 -6.47 15.71
N PRO A 101 13.62 -6.60 16.07
CA PRO A 101 14.69 -5.74 15.57
C PRO A 101 14.96 -5.88 14.05
N ASP A 102 14.34 -6.88 13.42
CA ASP A 102 14.49 -7.19 11.99
C ASP A 102 13.28 -6.72 11.17
N THR A 103 12.33 -6.01 11.78
CA THR A 103 11.22 -5.35 11.08
C THR A 103 11.50 -3.86 10.90
N GLY A 104 10.99 -3.29 9.82
CA GLY A 104 11.14 -1.87 9.50
C GLY A 104 9.85 -1.28 8.97
N PHE A 105 9.63 0.01 9.23
CA PHE A 105 8.49 0.76 8.70
C PHE A 105 8.97 2.14 8.31
N TRP A 106 8.74 2.52 7.05
CA TRP A 106 9.11 3.82 6.51
C TRP A 106 7.90 4.56 5.98
N VAL A 107 8.00 5.88 6.06
CA VAL A 107 7.03 6.81 5.55
C VAL A 107 7.71 7.78 4.58
N ALA A 108 7.00 8.15 3.53
CA ALA A 108 7.38 9.24 2.65
C ALA A 108 6.65 10.50 3.13
N GLU A 109 7.42 11.48 3.59
CA GLU A 109 6.98 12.78 4.07
C GLU A 109 7.31 13.85 3.03
N VAL A 110 6.30 14.54 2.52
CA VAL A 110 6.48 15.64 1.57
C VAL A 110 6.41 16.97 2.32
N LEU A 111 7.36 17.86 2.02
CA LEU A 111 7.41 19.23 2.51
C LEU A 111 6.91 20.15 1.40
N GLU A 112 5.74 20.75 1.62
CA GLU A 112 5.11 21.66 0.67
C GLU A 112 4.67 22.97 1.35
N VAL A 113 4.76 24.09 0.63
CA VAL A 113 4.28 25.40 1.08
C VAL A 113 2.76 25.45 0.94
N SER A 114 2.05 25.68 2.06
CA SER A 114 0.61 25.49 2.17
C SER A 114 -0.24 26.33 1.21
N GLU A 115 0.13 27.60 0.96
CA GLU A 115 -0.67 28.52 0.13
C GLU A 115 -0.45 28.32 -1.38
N ALA A 116 0.78 28.01 -1.79
CA ALA A 116 1.11 27.77 -3.20
C ALA A 116 0.51 26.47 -3.73
N ASN A 117 0.27 25.48 -2.86
CA ASN A 117 -0.25 24.17 -3.24
C ASN A 117 -1.77 24.16 -3.49
N GLU A 118 -2.57 24.84 -2.65
CA GLU A 118 -4.03 24.93 -2.87
C GLU A 118 -4.34 25.64 -4.20
N LEU A 119 -3.66 26.76 -4.48
CA LEU A 119 -3.78 27.44 -5.77
C LEU A 119 -3.24 26.59 -6.92
N ASN A 120 -2.06 25.97 -6.81
CA ASN A 120 -1.52 25.15 -7.90
C ASN A 120 -2.33 23.86 -8.16
N MET A 121 -2.93 23.24 -7.13
CA MET A 121 -3.85 22.10 -7.29
C MET A 121 -5.15 22.52 -7.97
N LEU A 122 -5.71 23.68 -7.62
CA LEU A 122 -6.90 24.23 -8.25
C LEU A 122 -6.64 24.67 -9.70
N MET A 123 -5.47 25.28 -9.95
CA MET A 123 -5.14 25.87 -11.25
C MET A 123 -4.47 24.89 -12.22
N ASN A 124 -3.78 23.85 -11.74
CA ASN A 124 -2.90 23.05 -12.59
C ASN A 124 -2.88 21.56 -12.22
N LYS A 125 -4.04 20.91 -12.39
CA LYS A 125 -4.23 19.46 -12.23
C LYS A 125 -3.30 18.59 -13.10
N THR A 126 -2.60 19.19 -14.07
CA THR A 126 -1.81 18.54 -15.12
C THR A 126 -0.30 18.76 -15.04
N LYS A 127 0.22 19.70 -14.23
CA LYS A 127 1.67 19.92 -14.15
C LYS A 127 2.29 18.85 -13.26
N LYS A 128 3.19 18.05 -13.85
CA LYS A 128 3.98 17.05 -13.14
C LYS A 128 4.95 17.80 -12.21
N VAL A 129 4.65 17.78 -10.93
CA VAL A 129 5.56 18.26 -9.89
C VAL A 129 6.64 17.20 -9.72
N GLU A 130 7.89 17.58 -9.96
CA GLU A 130 9.05 16.74 -9.70
C GLU A 130 9.54 17.03 -8.28
N TYR A 131 9.60 15.98 -7.46
CA TYR A 131 10.11 16.07 -6.09
C TYR A 131 11.60 15.82 -6.09
N GLU A 132 12.32 16.56 -5.26
CA GLU A 132 13.67 16.17 -4.87
C GLU A 132 13.58 15.14 -3.73
N PHE A 133 14.17 13.96 -3.94
CA PHE A 133 14.22 12.90 -2.93
C PHE A 133 15.43 13.11 -2.04
N LEU A 134 15.20 13.32 -0.75
CA LEU A 134 16.24 13.51 0.25
C LEU A 134 16.08 12.50 1.39
N THR A 135 17.19 12.06 1.96
CA THR A 135 17.19 11.36 3.26
C THR A 135 17.15 12.37 4.41
N GLU A 136 16.82 11.94 5.62
CA GLU A 136 16.80 12.83 6.80
C GLU A 136 18.16 13.54 7.00
N ALA A 137 19.27 12.82 6.85
CA ALA A 137 20.61 13.38 6.97
C ALA A 137 20.90 14.47 5.91
N GLN A 138 20.36 14.31 4.70
CA GLN A 138 20.50 15.29 3.62
C GLN A 138 19.60 16.51 3.83
N LEU A 139 18.44 16.33 4.46
CA LEU A 139 17.55 17.43 4.83
C LEU A 139 18.20 18.31 5.90
N GLU A 140 18.78 17.69 6.94
CA GLU A 140 19.47 18.39 8.02
C GLU A 140 20.73 19.13 7.52
N ALA A 141 21.43 18.57 6.54
CA ALA A 141 22.59 19.21 5.91
C ALA A 141 22.23 20.40 5.00
N LYS A 142 20.99 20.48 4.50
CA LYS A 142 20.55 21.52 3.56
C LYS A 142 20.01 22.79 4.21
N ASP A 143 19.89 22.85 5.54
CA ASP A 143 19.38 24.00 6.30
C ASP A 143 18.15 24.65 5.65
N ILE A 144 17.17 23.82 5.29
CA ILE A 144 15.95 24.29 4.62
C ILE A 144 15.12 25.04 5.66
N ASP A 145 14.82 26.31 5.39
CA ASP A 145 13.91 27.10 6.21
C ASP A 145 12.51 26.47 6.21
N LEU A 146 12.16 25.85 7.35
CA LEU A 146 10.89 25.18 7.56
C LEU A 146 9.76 26.17 7.89
N GLU A 147 10.04 27.47 8.02
CA GLU A 147 9.03 28.47 8.36
C GLU A 147 7.95 28.56 7.25
N GLY A 148 6.77 28.01 7.55
CA GLY A 148 5.61 28.03 6.65
C GLY A 148 5.42 26.79 5.77
N GLN A 149 6.30 25.79 5.87
CA GLN A 149 6.11 24.51 5.20
C GLN A 149 5.29 23.55 6.07
N ARG A 150 4.32 22.85 5.47
CA ARG A 150 3.61 21.76 6.12
C ARG A 150 4.20 20.43 5.69
N ARG A 151 4.40 19.55 6.66
CA ARG A 151 4.84 18.17 6.47
C ARG A 151 3.63 17.28 6.34
N HIS A 152 3.56 16.51 5.26
CA HIS A 152 2.48 15.57 5.03
C HIS A 152 3.03 14.21 4.68
N ILE A 153 2.58 13.17 5.39
CA ILE A 153 2.88 11.80 5.01
C ILE A 153 2.00 11.43 3.84
N VAL A 154 2.62 10.94 2.77
CA VAL A 154 1.96 10.66 1.49
C VAL A 154 2.17 9.23 1.03
N GLY A 155 3.04 8.46 1.68
CA GLY A 155 3.25 7.06 1.36
C GLY A 155 3.89 6.28 2.50
N THR A 156 3.77 4.96 2.43
CA THR A 156 4.20 4.03 3.48
C THR A 156 4.76 2.75 2.87
N VAL A 157 5.66 2.09 3.58
CA VAL A 157 6.09 0.71 3.30
C VAL A 157 6.56 0.05 4.59
N ALA A 158 6.37 -1.26 4.71
CA ALA A 158 6.81 -2.03 5.86
C ALA A 158 7.51 -3.32 5.44
N ILE A 159 8.49 -3.73 6.26
CA ILE A 159 9.20 -5.01 6.15
C ILE A 159 9.01 -5.81 7.44
N THR A 160 8.66 -7.08 7.28
CA THR A 160 8.62 -8.07 8.36
C THR A 160 9.42 -9.29 7.99
N LYS A 161 9.78 -10.14 8.96
CA LYS A 161 10.31 -11.48 8.64
C LYS A 161 9.28 -12.30 7.85
N SER A 162 9.73 -13.01 6.82
CA SER A 162 8.87 -13.95 6.09
C SER A 162 8.52 -15.14 6.98
N LEU A 163 7.25 -15.53 6.96
CA LEU A 163 6.78 -16.74 7.65
C LEU A 163 7.21 -18.03 6.94
N ARG A 164 7.78 -17.93 5.74
CA ARG A 164 8.18 -19.06 4.90
C ARG A 164 9.57 -19.62 5.25
N GLY A 165 10.23 -19.06 6.27
CA GLY A 165 11.54 -19.48 6.76
C GLY A 165 12.72 -18.85 6.00
N GLY A 166 13.93 -19.02 6.55
CA GLY A 166 15.18 -18.45 6.02
C GLY A 166 15.39 -16.97 6.38
N SER A 167 16.47 -16.38 5.86
CA SER A 167 16.76 -14.94 5.96
C SER A 167 15.95 -14.17 4.90
N LYS A 168 14.62 -14.29 4.93
CA LYS A 168 13.73 -13.64 3.94
C LYS A 168 12.90 -12.53 4.56
N ALA A 169 12.88 -11.39 3.88
CA ALA A 169 12.06 -10.24 4.23
C ALA A 169 10.72 -10.32 3.49
N TRP A 170 9.69 -9.79 4.12
CA TRP A 170 8.34 -9.75 3.59
C TRP A 170 7.87 -8.30 3.54
N LEU A 171 7.68 -7.78 2.33
CA LEU A 171 7.21 -6.43 2.09
C LEU A 171 5.68 -6.35 2.21
N ARG A 172 5.20 -5.39 3.00
CA ARG A 172 3.77 -5.12 3.24
C ARG A 172 3.50 -3.63 3.24
N ARG A 173 2.21 -3.28 3.24
CA ARG A 173 1.71 -1.91 3.49
C ARG A 173 2.33 -0.86 2.57
N MET A 174 2.63 -1.27 1.33
CA MET A 174 3.09 -0.38 0.28
C MET A 174 1.90 0.42 -0.26
N ALA A 175 1.85 1.71 0.04
CA ALA A 175 0.78 2.59 -0.41
C ALA A 175 1.32 4.01 -0.62
N VAL A 176 0.75 4.72 -1.59
CA VAL A 176 1.01 6.16 -1.83
C VAL A 176 -0.33 6.82 -2.14
N LYS A 177 -0.63 7.96 -1.50
CA LYS A 177 -1.83 8.77 -1.73
C LYS A 177 -1.98 9.08 -3.22
N LYS A 178 -3.19 8.98 -3.75
CA LYS A 178 -3.45 9.06 -5.20
C LYS A 178 -2.86 10.30 -5.87
N MET A 179 -2.93 11.44 -5.17
CA MET A 179 -2.43 12.74 -5.64
C MET A 179 -0.89 12.81 -5.79
N TYR A 180 -0.16 11.93 -5.11
CA TYR A 180 1.30 11.91 -5.06
C TYR A 180 1.91 10.76 -5.89
N ARG A 181 1.08 9.96 -6.56
CA ARG A 181 1.53 8.86 -7.43
C ARG A 181 2.18 9.37 -8.71
N ARG A 182 2.95 8.48 -9.37
CA ARG A 182 3.67 8.76 -10.64
C ARG A 182 4.75 9.85 -10.52
N ARG A 183 5.24 10.09 -9.30
CA ARG A 183 6.28 11.07 -8.97
C ARG A 183 7.55 10.44 -8.38
N GLY A 184 7.71 9.11 -8.48
CA GLY A 184 8.90 8.40 -7.99
C GLY A 184 8.85 7.97 -6.51
N ILE A 185 7.87 8.43 -5.73
CA ILE A 185 7.79 8.16 -4.27
C ILE A 185 7.81 6.67 -3.94
N ALA A 186 7.03 5.89 -4.68
CA ALA A 186 6.96 4.46 -4.48
C ALA A 186 8.29 3.73 -4.80
N MET A 187 9.08 4.27 -5.74
CA MET A 187 10.40 3.75 -6.06
C MET A 187 11.40 4.08 -4.96
N GLY A 188 11.41 5.34 -4.48
CA GLY A 188 12.27 5.72 -3.36
C GLY A 188 12.00 4.89 -2.10
N LEU A 189 10.73 4.64 -1.76
CA LEU A 189 10.36 3.76 -0.64
C LEU A 189 10.89 2.33 -0.83
N LEU A 190 10.89 1.81 -2.06
CA LEU A 190 11.47 0.50 -2.37
C LEU A 190 13.00 0.51 -2.26
N ASP A 191 13.65 1.59 -2.70
CA ASP A 191 15.11 1.75 -2.60
C ASP A 191 15.57 1.66 -1.15
N GLU A 192 14.90 2.40 -0.26
CA GLU A 192 15.17 2.39 1.18
C GLU A 192 14.98 1.00 1.79
N VAL A 193 13.89 0.32 1.42
CA VAL A 193 13.61 -1.05 1.87
C VAL A 193 14.65 -2.05 1.39
N ILE A 194 15.08 -1.93 0.13
CA ILE A 194 16.11 -2.81 -0.44
C ILE A 194 17.43 -2.60 0.30
N GLN A 195 17.82 -1.35 0.53
CA GLN A 195 19.03 -1.01 1.28
C GLN A 195 18.99 -1.59 2.69
N PHE A 196 17.89 -1.36 3.44
CA PHE A 196 17.71 -1.93 4.77
C PHE A 196 17.84 -3.45 4.78
N CYS A 197 17.22 -4.13 3.81
CA CYS A 197 17.27 -5.58 3.74
C CYS A 197 18.68 -6.09 3.42
N THR A 198 19.42 -5.40 2.54
CA THR A 198 20.82 -5.69 2.23
C THR A 198 21.71 -5.50 3.45
N ASP A 199 21.56 -4.40 4.19
CA ASP A 199 22.34 -4.10 5.40
C ASP A 199 22.11 -5.12 6.52
N ARG A 200 20.94 -5.76 6.53
CA ARG A 200 20.56 -6.80 7.49
C ARG A 200 20.80 -8.22 7.00
N CYS A 201 21.49 -8.38 5.87
CA CYS A 201 21.81 -9.68 5.26
C CYS A 201 20.58 -10.57 5.01
N TYR A 202 19.47 -9.95 4.60
CA TYR A 202 18.38 -10.71 4.00
C TYR A 202 18.83 -11.27 2.65
N GLU A 203 18.49 -12.53 2.39
CA GLU A 203 18.76 -13.21 1.11
C GLU A 203 17.74 -12.82 0.03
N GLU A 204 16.52 -12.46 0.44
CA GLU A 204 15.42 -12.27 -0.50
C GLU A 204 14.30 -11.41 0.12
N ILE A 205 13.68 -10.56 -0.71
CA ILE A 205 12.47 -9.82 -0.38
C ILE A 205 11.30 -10.43 -1.13
N GLU A 206 10.25 -10.84 -0.41
CA GLU A 206 9.02 -11.39 -0.96
C GLU A 206 7.83 -10.45 -0.74
N LEU A 207 6.86 -10.47 -1.66
CA LEU A 207 5.56 -9.82 -1.48
C LEU A 207 4.47 -10.54 -2.24
N ILE A 208 3.22 -10.32 -1.84
CA ILE A 208 2.03 -10.77 -2.58
C ILE A 208 1.27 -9.55 -3.07
N THR A 209 0.86 -9.59 -4.33
CA THR A 209 -0.09 -8.64 -4.91
C THR A 209 -1.15 -9.37 -5.74
N THR A 210 -2.31 -8.75 -5.90
CA THR A 210 -3.43 -9.21 -6.74
C THR A 210 -3.30 -8.70 -8.18
N GLU A 211 -4.12 -9.21 -9.09
CA GLU A 211 -4.15 -8.77 -10.50
C GLU A 211 -4.57 -7.31 -10.70
N CYS A 212 -5.54 -6.84 -9.92
CA CYS A 212 -6.07 -5.46 -9.94
C CYS A 212 -5.00 -4.40 -9.67
N HIS A 213 -3.93 -4.76 -8.95
CA HIS A 213 -2.79 -3.85 -8.73
C HIS A 213 -1.78 -3.83 -9.89
N TYR A 214 -2.24 -3.67 -11.15
CA TYR A 214 -1.35 -3.66 -12.32
C TYR A 214 -0.24 -2.61 -12.22
N LYS A 215 -0.52 -1.43 -11.66
CA LYS A 215 0.48 -0.37 -11.43
C LYS A 215 1.53 -0.78 -10.41
N ALA A 216 1.16 -1.52 -9.37
CA ALA A 216 2.10 -2.02 -8.38
C ALA A 216 2.99 -3.12 -8.99
N ARG A 217 2.42 -4.01 -9.81
CA ARG A 217 3.21 -5.02 -10.55
C ARG A 217 4.25 -4.36 -11.46
N GLU A 218 3.85 -3.35 -12.24
CA GLU A 218 4.76 -2.59 -13.09
C GLU A 218 5.91 -1.96 -12.28
N LEU A 219 5.60 -1.39 -11.11
CA LEU A 219 6.60 -0.87 -10.18
C LEU A 219 7.58 -1.95 -9.72
N TYR A 220 7.09 -3.11 -9.31
CA TYR A 220 7.93 -4.21 -8.82
C TYR A 220 8.83 -4.78 -9.93
N TYR A 221 8.29 -5.02 -11.13
CA TYR A 221 9.09 -5.45 -12.28
C TYR A 221 10.18 -4.45 -12.63
N LYS A 222 9.87 -3.14 -12.64
CA LYS A 222 10.85 -2.07 -12.89
C LYS A 222 11.97 -2.07 -11.86
N ARG A 223 11.71 -2.53 -10.64
CA ARG A 223 12.72 -2.62 -9.58
C ARG A 223 13.46 -3.96 -9.53
N GLY A 224 13.18 -4.87 -10.47
CA GLY A 224 13.86 -6.15 -10.61
C GLY A 224 13.21 -7.31 -9.84
N PHE A 225 12.01 -7.12 -9.29
CA PHE A 225 11.26 -8.23 -8.72
C PHE A 225 10.73 -9.13 -9.85
N GLU A 226 10.72 -10.42 -9.60
CA GLU A 226 10.18 -11.44 -10.50
C GLU A 226 8.98 -12.13 -9.87
N ALA A 227 7.96 -12.43 -10.68
CA ALA A 227 6.81 -13.20 -10.22
C ALA A 227 7.18 -14.70 -10.22
N ARG A 228 7.34 -15.29 -9.03
CA ARG A 228 7.74 -16.70 -8.88
C ARG A 228 6.59 -17.69 -8.91
N HIS A 229 5.46 -17.31 -8.34
CA HIS A 229 4.31 -18.20 -8.21
C HIS A 229 3.02 -17.44 -8.36
N THR A 230 2.05 -18.06 -9.02
CA THR A 230 0.68 -17.55 -9.10
C THR A 230 -0.24 -18.58 -8.47
N TYR A 231 -1.07 -18.17 -7.53
CA TYR A 231 -2.08 -19.01 -6.91
C TYR A 231 -3.41 -18.25 -6.86
N PHE A 232 -4.52 -18.97 -6.64
CA PHE A 232 -5.84 -18.35 -6.59
C PHE A 232 -6.39 -18.36 -5.18
N LYS A 233 -7.02 -17.26 -4.78
CA LYS A 233 -7.88 -17.20 -3.60
C LYS A 233 -9.29 -16.85 -4.01
N TYR A 234 -10.26 -17.48 -3.37
CA TYR A 234 -11.67 -17.19 -3.61
C TYR A 234 -12.17 -16.24 -2.54
N TYR A 235 -12.70 -15.10 -2.96
CA TYR A 235 -13.37 -14.14 -2.10
C TYR A 235 -14.80 -14.02 -2.59
N LEU A 236 -15.77 -14.44 -1.76
CA LEU A 236 -17.20 -14.45 -2.14
C LEU A 236 -17.46 -15.18 -3.48
N ASN A 237 -16.83 -16.34 -3.68
CA ASN A 237 -16.84 -17.12 -4.93
C ASN A 237 -16.24 -16.42 -6.16
N VAL A 238 -15.64 -15.23 -6.00
CA VAL A 238 -14.85 -14.59 -7.04
C VAL A 238 -13.41 -15.09 -6.93
N GLN A 239 -12.93 -15.71 -8.01
CA GLN A 239 -11.54 -16.17 -8.12
C GLN A 239 -10.62 -14.96 -8.28
N GLN A 240 -9.61 -14.86 -7.42
CA GLN A 240 -8.61 -13.78 -7.44
C GLN A 240 -7.21 -14.36 -7.61
N PRO A 241 -6.54 -14.10 -8.75
CA PRO A 241 -5.13 -14.44 -8.92
C PRO A 241 -4.24 -13.59 -8.00
N MET A 242 -3.41 -14.30 -7.24
CA MET A 242 -2.39 -13.77 -6.35
C MET A 242 -1.03 -14.07 -6.94
N TYR A 243 -0.21 -13.04 -7.08
CA TYR A 243 1.16 -13.14 -7.57
C TYR A 243 2.12 -12.97 -6.40
N LEU A 244 2.94 -13.99 -6.18
CA LEU A 244 4.08 -13.90 -5.30
C LEU A 244 5.27 -13.35 -6.11
N PHE A 245 5.71 -12.15 -5.74
CA PHE A 245 6.91 -11.53 -6.27
C PHE A 245 8.08 -11.77 -5.31
N SER A 246 9.28 -11.90 -5.88
CA SER A 246 10.52 -12.02 -5.13
C SER A 246 11.64 -11.20 -5.77
N LEU A 247 12.49 -10.62 -4.92
CA LEU A 247 13.75 -10.00 -5.32
C LEU A 247 14.88 -10.69 -4.52
N PRO A 248 15.74 -11.49 -5.18
CA PRO A 248 16.94 -12.01 -4.53
C PRO A 248 17.90 -10.84 -4.26
N LEU A 249 18.44 -10.79 -3.04
CA LEU A 249 19.46 -9.84 -2.65
C LEU A 249 20.83 -10.52 -2.74
N LYS A 250 21.81 -9.83 -3.32
CA LYS A 250 23.19 -10.34 -3.33
C LYS A 250 23.77 -10.19 -1.91
N PRO A 251 24.56 -11.17 -1.43
CA PRO A 251 25.33 -10.98 -0.21
C PRO A 251 26.30 -9.79 -0.39
N PRO A 252 26.61 -9.04 0.67
CA PRO A 252 27.55 -7.92 0.60
C PRO A 252 28.90 -8.38 0.01
N GLU A 253 29.47 -7.61 -0.92
CA GLU A 253 30.73 -7.94 -1.61
C GLU A 253 31.94 -8.18 -0.67
N ALA A 254 31.83 -7.84 0.61
CA ALA A 254 32.86 -8.02 1.63
C ALA A 254 33.25 -9.49 1.89
N GLU A 255 32.37 -10.47 1.63
CA GLU A 255 32.72 -11.89 1.82
C GLU A 255 33.41 -12.53 0.60
N LEU A 256 33.29 -11.93 -0.59
CA LEU A 256 33.90 -12.46 -1.81
C LEU A 256 35.42 -12.21 -1.88
N SER A 257 35.91 -11.17 -1.21
CA SER A 257 37.36 -10.88 -1.11
C SER A 257 38.09 -11.77 -0.09
N GLU A 258 37.41 -12.28 0.93
CA GLU A 258 38.04 -13.19 1.92
C GLU A 258 38.09 -14.64 1.41
N ILE A 259 37.13 -15.04 0.57
CA ILE A 259 37.07 -16.39 -0.02
C ILE A 259 38.04 -16.54 -1.21
N SER A 260 38.39 -15.46 -1.92
CA SER A 260 39.40 -15.51 -3.00
C SER A 260 40.84 -15.36 -2.52
N ALA A 261 41.06 -15.10 -1.23
CA ALA A 261 42.37 -14.90 -0.62
C ALA A 261 42.75 -16.01 0.39
N SER A 262 41.90 -17.05 0.53
CA SER A 262 42.13 -18.22 1.38
C SER A 262 42.40 -19.49 0.56
#